data_AF-A0A151I2N1-F1
#
_entry.id   AF-A0A151I2N1-F1
#
_cell.length_a   1.000
_cell.length_b   1.000
_cell.length_c   1.000
_cell.angle_alpha   90.00
_cell.angle_beta   90.00
_cell.angle_gamma   90.00
#
_symmetry.space_group_name_H-M   'P 1'
#
loop_
_entity.id
_entity.type
_entity.pdbx_description
1 polymer ?
#
loop_
_entity_poly.entity_id
_entity_poly.type
_entity_poly.pdbx_seq_one_letter_code
_entity_poly.pdbx_strand_id
1 'polypeptide(L)'
;MSSVKLLEERIANLEKQVYGLGKMMNIDDPAPSNVIIDRLTDVNSLISSALSGREKPNALIKRLPELNGYLEPTCEDVDIPTSAKAQLLLTMEPEIVENYKLLNKVQELMPMLESERIKDAPELNNTLNKLSLLYLEAYEDSKELDAHVHDLLSKYNAVINSISESLIILDNAVTAAEVAAKSKKQTDD
;
A
#
# COMPACT_ATOMS: atom_id res chain seq x y z
N MET A 1 18.42 10.88 -6.36
CA MET A 1 18.91 12.14 -6.97
C MET A 1 19.47 13.16 -5.97
N SER A 2 19.09 13.16 -4.68
CA SER A 2 19.59 14.13 -3.68
C SER A 2 20.91 13.72 -2.99
N SER A 3 21.18 12.43 -2.83
CA SER A 3 22.37 11.92 -2.13
C SER A 3 23.70 12.22 -2.84
N VAL A 4 23.72 12.11 -4.17
CA VAL A 4 24.93 12.35 -4.98
C VAL A 4 25.34 13.83 -4.92
N LYS A 5 24.38 14.75 -5.02
CA LYS A 5 24.63 16.19 -4.91
C LYS A 5 25.17 16.61 -3.54
N LEU A 6 24.67 15.99 -2.47
CA LEU A 6 25.16 16.23 -1.11
C LEU A 6 26.62 15.76 -0.97
N LEU A 7 26.95 14.61 -1.57
CA LEU A 7 28.33 14.11 -1.60
C LEU A 7 29.26 15.04 -2.40
N GLU A 8 28.82 15.50 -3.57
CA GLU A 8 29.57 16.45 -4.40
C GLU A 8 29.86 17.76 -3.65
N GLU A 9 28.85 18.31 -2.96
CA GLU A 9 29.03 19.52 -2.14
C GLU A 9 29.98 19.29 -0.96
N ARG A 10 29.92 18.12 -0.32
CA ARG A 10 30.84 17.76 0.77
C ARG A 10 32.28 17.60 0.27
N ILE A 11 32.46 16.97 -0.90
CA ILE A 11 33.77 16.81 -1.54
C ILE A 11 34.34 18.18 -1.89
N ALA A 12 33.56 19.06 -2.52
CA ALA A 12 34.00 20.41 -2.84
C ALA A 12 34.42 21.22 -1.60
N ASN A 13 33.69 21.06 -0.47
CA ASN A 13 34.07 21.69 0.79
C ASN A 13 35.38 21.13 1.37
N LEU A 14 35.60 19.81 1.28
CA LEU A 14 36.85 19.18 1.73
C LEU A 14 38.04 19.59 0.86
N GLU A 15 37.87 19.64 -0.45
CA GLU A 15 38.91 20.09 -1.39
C GLU A 15 39.28 21.55 -1.13
N LYS A 16 38.29 22.41 -0.89
CA LYS A 16 38.52 23.81 -0.51
C LYS A 16 39.29 23.94 0.80
N GLN A 17 39.03 23.08 1.78
CA GLN A 17 39.70 23.10 3.08
C GLN A 17 41.15 22.59 3.01
N VAL A 18 41.43 21.61 2.14
CA VAL A 18 42.74 20.97 2.02
C VAL A 18 43.66 21.71 1.05
N TYR A 19 43.16 22.15 -0.11
CA TYR A 19 43.95 22.80 -1.16
C TYR A 19 43.81 24.34 -1.21
N GLY A 20 42.90 24.89 -0.42
CA GLY A 20 42.63 26.33 -0.35
C GLY A 20 41.71 26.85 -1.46
N LEU A 21 41.32 28.13 -1.35
CA LEU A 21 40.30 28.81 -2.15
C LEU A 21 40.59 29.02 -3.66
N GLY A 22 41.50 28.24 -4.27
CA GLY A 22 41.89 28.48 -5.66
C GLY A 22 42.69 27.37 -6.37
N LYS A 23 42.79 26.15 -5.81
CA LYS A 23 43.39 25.00 -6.51
C LYS A 23 42.38 23.87 -6.58
N MET A 24 41.72 23.74 -7.72
CA MET A 24 41.01 22.52 -8.09
C MET A 24 42.02 21.60 -8.77
N MET A 25 42.19 20.39 -8.24
CA MET A 25 43.07 19.38 -8.83
C MET A 25 42.41 18.88 -10.11
N ASN A 26 43.13 18.91 -11.24
CA ASN A 26 42.62 18.26 -12.45
C ASN A 26 42.80 16.75 -12.32
N ILE A 27 41.92 15.96 -12.93
CA ILE A 27 41.91 14.49 -12.89
C ILE A 27 43.24 13.86 -13.37
N ASP A 28 44.06 14.60 -14.12
CA ASP A 28 45.37 14.17 -14.63
C ASP A 28 46.58 14.60 -13.76
N ASP A 29 46.37 15.34 -12.66
CA ASP A 29 47.47 15.68 -11.75
C ASP A 29 47.82 14.47 -10.85
N PRO A 30 49.11 14.08 -10.73
CA PRO A 30 49.50 12.96 -9.90
C PRO A 30 49.11 13.22 -8.45
N ALA A 31 48.50 12.20 -7.82
CA ALA A 31 48.00 12.26 -6.46
C ALA A 31 49.02 12.97 -5.54
N PRO A 32 48.63 14.05 -4.84
CA PRO A 32 49.55 14.81 -4.03
C PRO A 32 50.03 13.87 -2.93
N SER A 33 51.34 13.62 -2.96
CA SER A 33 52.01 12.81 -1.94
C SER A 33 51.74 13.40 -0.56
N ASN A 34 51.95 12.60 0.48
CA ASN A 34 51.66 12.86 1.90
C ASN A 34 52.26 14.15 2.52
N VAL A 35 52.71 15.11 1.71
CA VAL A 35 53.25 16.44 2.06
C VAL A 35 52.44 17.17 3.13
N ILE A 36 51.12 17.07 3.15
CA ILE A 36 50.30 17.72 4.19
C ILE A 36 50.45 16.99 5.53
N ILE A 37 50.46 15.66 5.50
CA ILE A 37 50.66 14.82 6.69
C ILE A 37 52.07 15.04 7.22
N ASP A 38 53.09 15.03 6.35
CA ASP A 38 54.48 15.25 6.71
C ASP A 38 54.67 16.65 7.34
N ARG A 39 54.10 17.69 6.72
CA ARG A 39 54.10 19.06 7.29
C ARG A 39 53.35 19.14 8.62
N LEU A 40 52.23 18.44 8.75
CA LEU A 40 51.47 18.41 9.99
C LEU A 40 52.27 17.70 11.10
N THR A 41 52.96 16.61 10.77
CA THR A 41 53.84 15.92 11.72
C THR A 41 55.05 16.76 12.10
N ASP A 42 55.62 17.52 11.17
CA ASP A 42 56.71 18.47 11.44
C ASP A 42 56.24 19.60 12.37
N VAL A 43 55.07 20.17 12.11
CA VAL A 43 54.46 21.19 12.96
C VAL A 43 54.13 20.62 14.34
N ASN A 44 53.57 19.41 14.42
CA ASN A 44 53.29 18.76 15.70
C ASN A 44 54.57 18.45 16.49
N SER A 45 55.66 18.08 15.81
CA SER A 45 56.99 17.88 16.41
C SER A 45 57.60 19.20 16.89
N LEU A 46 57.46 20.28 16.10
CA LEU A 46 57.86 21.65 16.49
C LEU A 46 57.08 22.16 17.70
N ILE A 47 55.76 21.94 17.73
CA ILE A 47 54.91 22.28 18.87
C ILE A 47 55.35 21.45 20.09
N SER A 48 55.47 20.13 19.94
CA SER A 48 55.88 19.23 21.03
C SER A 48 57.25 19.57 21.60
N SER A 49 58.21 19.93 20.75
CA SER A 49 59.55 20.38 21.17
C SER A 49 59.54 21.76 21.82
N ALA A 50 58.74 22.72 21.32
CA ALA A 50 58.58 24.04 21.96
C ALA A 50 57.86 23.98 23.31
N LEU A 51 57.03 22.95 23.51
CA LEU A 51 56.34 22.63 24.77
C LEU A 51 57.18 21.74 25.71
N SER A 52 58.18 21.04 25.18
CA SER A 52 59.13 20.25 25.97
C SER A 52 59.98 21.18 26.83
N GLY A 53 59.73 21.19 28.13
CA GLY A 53 60.34 22.10 29.11
C GLY A 53 59.40 23.20 29.64
N ARG A 54 58.18 23.34 29.08
CA ARG A 54 57.13 24.22 29.60
C ARG A 54 55.96 23.39 30.13
N GLU A 55 56.02 23.03 31.42
CA GLU A 55 55.00 22.16 32.03
C GLU A 55 53.60 22.77 32.04
N LYS A 56 53.46 24.09 32.31
CA LYS A 56 52.15 24.75 32.42
C LYS A 56 51.37 24.76 31.09
N PRO A 57 51.95 25.17 29.94
CA PRO A 57 51.26 25.11 28.65
C PRO A 57 50.98 23.66 28.19
N ASN A 58 51.87 22.70 28.50
CA ASN A 58 51.67 21.30 28.15
C ASN A 58 50.48 20.70 28.93
N ALA A 59 50.33 21.05 30.21
CA ALA A 59 49.17 20.66 31.01
C ALA A 59 47.85 21.26 30.47
N LEU A 60 47.87 22.50 29.96
CA LEU A 60 46.71 23.14 29.34
C LEU A 60 46.30 22.45 28.03
N ILE A 61 47.26 22.11 27.16
CA ILE A 61 46.97 21.40 25.90
C ILE A 61 46.37 20.01 26.18
N LYS A 62 46.86 19.32 27.21
CA LYS A 62 46.30 18.02 27.63
C LYS A 62 44.87 18.12 28.18
N ARG A 63 44.49 19.27 28.76
CA ARG A 63 43.13 19.54 29.25
C ARG A 63 42.19 20.08 28.17
N LEU A 64 42.69 20.43 27.00
CA LEU A 64 41.90 21.01 25.92
C LEU A 64 40.80 20.06 25.39
N PRO A 65 41.05 18.74 25.25
CA PRO A 65 40.00 17.77 24.90
C PRO A 65 38.93 17.64 26.00
N GLU A 66 39.33 17.68 27.28
CA GLU A 66 38.42 17.64 28.43
C GLU A 66 37.52 18.89 28.46
N LEU A 67 38.10 20.07 28.20
CA LEU A 67 37.37 21.33 28.07
C LEU A 67 36.45 21.34 26.85
N ASN A 68 36.86 20.75 25.74
CA ASN A 68 36.00 20.56 24.58
C ASN A 68 34.82 19.65 24.89
N GLY A 69 35.03 18.61 25.71
CA GLY A 69 33.96 17.80 26.28
C GLY A 69 32.96 18.66 27.06
N TYR A 70 33.41 19.47 28.00
CA TYR A 70 32.52 20.35 28.77
C TYR A 70 31.77 21.41 27.94
N LEU A 71 32.26 21.72 26.73
CA LEU A 71 31.60 22.61 25.78
C LEU A 71 30.59 21.88 24.88
N GLU A 72 30.63 20.55 24.82
CA GLU A 72 29.62 19.77 24.13
C GLU A 72 28.34 19.70 24.99
N PRO A 73 27.18 20.12 24.45
CA PRO A 73 25.91 20.15 25.18
C PRO A 73 25.37 18.75 25.57
N THR A 74 26.13 17.70 25.31
CA THR A 74 25.83 16.30 25.63
C THR A 74 26.78 15.70 26.68
N CYS A 75 27.78 16.44 27.17
CA CYS A 75 28.82 15.88 28.04
C CYS A 75 28.40 15.75 29.51
N GLU A 76 27.43 16.54 29.97
CA GLU A 76 26.75 16.24 31.21
C GLU A 76 25.60 15.31 30.85
N ASP A 77 25.63 14.08 31.37
CA ASP A 77 24.40 13.38 31.69
C ASP A 77 23.52 14.43 32.35
N VAL A 78 22.48 14.87 31.64
CA VAL A 78 21.47 15.76 32.21
C VAL A 78 20.83 14.89 33.27
N ASP A 79 21.42 14.89 34.46
CA ASP A 79 21.02 14.02 35.53
C ASP A 79 19.78 14.69 36.10
N ILE A 80 18.66 14.43 35.41
CA ILE A 80 17.39 15.05 35.71
C ILE A 80 17.17 14.77 37.20
N PRO A 81 17.01 15.81 38.03
CA PRO A 81 16.91 15.60 39.46
C PRO A 81 15.74 14.67 39.74
N THR A 82 15.88 13.78 40.74
CA THR A 82 14.90 12.72 41.00
C THR A 82 13.48 13.27 41.19
N SER A 83 13.34 14.50 41.71
CA SER A 83 12.08 15.22 41.80
C SER A 83 11.46 15.55 40.45
N ALA A 84 12.27 15.99 39.46
CA ALA A 84 11.82 16.25 38.10
C ALA A 84 11.49 14.95 37.35
N LYS A 85 12.24 13.86 37.58
CA LYS A 85 11.90 12.52 37.06
C LYS A 85 10.54 12.05 37.59
N ALA A 86 10.25 12.26 38.88
CA ALA A 86 8.97 11.92 39.48
C ALA A 86 7.80 12.75 38.93
N GLN A 87 7.99 14.06 38.76
CA GLN A 87 6.99 14.95 38.17
C GLN A 87 6.72 14.60 36.69
N LEU A 88 7.77 14.28 35.92
CA LEU A 88 7.66 13.82 34.55
C LEU A 88 6.84 12.53 34.46
N LEU A 89 7.13 11.55 35.32
CA LEU A 89 6.40 10.29 35.36
C LEU A 89 4.92 10.51 35.69
N LEU A 90 4.60 11.37 36.66
CA LEU A 90 3.22 11.70 37.02
C LEU A 90 2.49 12.42 35.89
N THR A 91 3.20 13.26 35.13
CA THR A 91 2.63 13.98 33.98
C THR A 91 2.40 13.03 32.80
N MET A 92 3.26 12.04 32.61
CA MET A 92 3.17 11.04 31.54
C MET A 92 2.29 9.83 31.90
N GLU A 93 1.89 9.67 33.16
CA GLU A 93 1.02 8.58 33.63
C GLU A 93 -0.21 8.33 32.72
N PRO A 94 -1.02 9.33 32.32
CA PRO A 94 -2.17 9.09 31.46
C PRO A 94 -1.78 8.53 30.08
N GLU A 95 -0.70 9.03 29.49
CA GLU A 95 -0.19 8.55 28.20
C GLU A 95 0.35 7.12 28.30
N ILE A 96 1.06 6.79 29.41
CA ILE A 96 1.57 5.45 29.67
C ILE A 96 0.40 4.47 29.82
N VAL A 97 -0.65 4.85 30.54
CA VAL A 97 -1.84 4.03 30.74
C VAL A 97 -2.62 3.84 29.42
N GLU A 98 -2.73 4.88 28.60
CA GLU A 98 -3.34 4.79 27.28
C GLU A 98 -2.56 3.86 26.35
N ASN A 99 -1.23 4.03 26.29
CA ASN A 99 -0.34 3.18 25.50
C ASN A 99 -0.42 1.72 25.95
N TYR A 100 -0.50 1.46 27.26
CA TYR A 100 -0.68 0.12 27.80
C TYR A 100 -2.01 -0.51 27.35
N LYS A 101 -3.12 0.25 27.40
CA LYS A 101 -4.42 -0.22 26.90
C LYS A 101 -4.38 -0.53 25.40
N LEU A 102 -3.74 0.34 24.62
CA LEU A 102 -3.60 0.14 23.18
C LEU A 102 -2.74 -1.09 22.88
N LEU A 103 -1.65 -1.29 23.61
CA LEU A 103 -0.78 -2.45 23.46
C LEU A 103 -1.51 -3.76 23.80
N ASN A 104 -2.28 -3.78 24.90
CA ASN A 104 -3.10 -4.95 25.24
C ASN A 104 -4.11 -5.25 24.13
N LYS A 105 -4.77 -4.21 23.58
CA LYS A 105 -5.70 -4.39 22.45
C LYS A 105 -5.00 -4.95 21.21
N VAL A 106 -3.79 -4.50 20.92
CA VAL A 106 -3.00 -5.06 19.81
C VAL A 106 -2.66 -6.53 20.08
N GLN A 107 -2.29 -6.88 21.31
CA GLN A 107 -1.97 -8.26 21.67
C GLN A 107 -3.18 -9.19 21.61
N GLU A 108 -4.37 -8.72 22.00
CA GLU A 108 -5.63 -9.44 21.86
C GLU A 108 -6.02 -9.68 20.39
N LEU A 109 -5.72 -8.73 19.51
CA LEU A 109 -6.06 -8.79 18.08
C LEU A 109 -5.00 -9.53 17.24
N MET A 110 -3.78 -9.68 17.75
CA MET A 110 -2.69 -10.41 17.11
C MET A 110 -3.07 -11.82 16.63
N PRO A 111 -3.73 -12.68 17.44
CA PRO A 111 -4.13 -14.02 16.98
C PRO A 111 -5.20 -14.01 15.88
N MET A 112 -5.94 -12.92 15.67
CA MET A 112 -6.89 -12.84 14.55
C MET A 112 -6.19 -12.69 13.18
N LEU A 113 -5.00 -12.09 13.15
CA LEU A 113 -4.19 -11.98 11.95
C LEU A 113 -3.65 -13.34 11.49
N GLU A 114 -3.39 -14.24 12.43
CA GLU A 114 -2.97 -15.62 12.18
C GLU A 114 -4.15 -16.57 11.94
N SER A 115 -5.39 -16.06 11.92
CA SER A 115 -6.56 -16.91 11.72
C SER A 115 -6.51 -17.60 10.36
N GLU A 116 -6.69 -18.92 10.39
CA GLU A 116 -6.68 -19.80 9.22
C GLU A 116 -7.65 -19.33 8.13
N ARG A 117 -8.76 -18.69 8.53
CA ARG A 117 -9.75 -18.07 7.64
C ARG A 117 -9.19 -16.99 6.72
N ILE A 118 -8.21 -16.20 7.17
CA ILE A 118 -7.55 -15.19 6.33
C ILE A 118 -6.52 -15.87 5.41
N LYS A 119 -5.85 -16.91 5.93
CA LYS A 119 -4.85 -17.67 5.19
C LYS A 119 -5.45 -18.47 4.02
N ASP A 120 -6.64 -19.03 4.20
CA ASP A 120 -7.34 -19.86 3.21
C ASP A 120 -8.17 -19.02 2.21
N ALA A 121 -8.27 -17.71 2.41
CA ALA A 121 -9.01 -16.81 1.51
C ALA A 121 -8.59 -16.92 0.02
N PRO A 122 -7.30 -17.08 -0.34
CA PRO A 122 -6.88 -17.28 -1.72
C PRO A 122 -7.35 -18.62 -2.31
N GLU A 123 -7.43 -19.68 -1.50
CA GLU A 123 -7.94 -20.99 -1.93
C GLU A 123 -9.45 -20.92 -2.19
N LEU A 124 -10.19 -20.25 -1.30
CA LEU A 124 -11.61 -20.01 -1.47
C LEU A 124 -11.90 -19.19 -2.74
N ASN A 125 -11.03 -18.22 -3.08
CA ASN A 125 -11.18 -17.42 -4.30
C ASN A 125 -11.18 -18.28 -5.58
N ASN A 126 -10.33 -19.31 -5.66
CA ASN A 126 -10.33 -20.23 -6.79
C ASN A 126 -11.65 -21.03 -6.90
N THR A 127 -12.19 -21.47 -5.76
CA THR A 127 -13.48 -22.17 -5.74
C THR A 127 -14.65 -21.23 -6.10
N LEU A 128 -14.60 -19.98 -5.63
CA LEU A 128 -15.60 -18.96 -5.94
C LEU A 128 -15.58 -18.61 -7.43
N ASN A 129 -14.40 -18.47 -8.04
CA ASN A 129 -14.29 -18.21 -9.47
C ASN A 129 -14.86 -19.36 -10.30
N LYS A 130 -14.58 -20.62 -9.93
CA LYS A 130 -15.20 -21.79 -10.59
C LYS A 130 -16.72 -21.78 -10.44
N LEU A 131 -17.22 -21.48 -9.25
CA LEU A 131 -18.66 -21.39 -9.00
C LEU A 131 -19.30 -20.24 -9.79
N SER A 132 -18.62 -19.10 -9.92
CA SER A 132 -19.08 -17.97 -10.72
C SER A 132 -19.15 -18.31 -12.21
N LEU A 133 -18.21 -19.10 -12.73
CA LEU A 133 -18.25 -19.59 -14.11
C LEU A 133 -19.40 -20.56 -14.33
N LEU A 134 -19.59 -21.54 -13.43
CA LEU A 134 -20.71 -22.48 -13.48
C LEU A 134 -22.06 -21.76 -13.38
N TYR A 135 -22.14 -20.73 -12.54
CA TYR A 135 -23.35 -19.91 -12.42
C TYR A 135 -23.64 -19.15 -13.72
N LEU A 136 -22.61 -18.64 -14.40
CA LEU A 136 -22.78 -17.95 -15.67
C LEU A 136 -23.29 -18.90 -16.76
N GLU A 137 -22.71 -20.10 -16.85
CA GLU A 137 -23.16 -21.15 -17.77
C GLU A 137 -24.62 -21.54 -17.51
N ALA A 138 -24.98 -21.83 -16.25
CA ALA A 138 -26.36 -22.14 -15.89
C ALA A 138 -27.34 -20.99 -16.18
N TYR A 139 -26.88 -19.74 -16.06
CA TYR A 139 -27.68 -18.56 -16.40
C TYR A 139 -27.90 -18.43 -17.91
N GLU A 140 -26.89 -18.71 -18.73
CA GLU A 140 -27.01 -18.74 -20.18
C GLU A 140 -27.96 -19.84 -20.64
N ASP A 141 -27.82 -21.06 -20.10
CA ASP A 141 -28.72 -22.19 -20.37
C ASP A 141 -30.18 -21.86 -20.00
N SER A 142 -30.39 -21.24 -18.84
CA SER A 142 -31.72 -20.81 -18.41
C SER A 142 -32.34 -19.80 -19.37
N LYS A 143 -31.54 -18.88 -19.90
CA LYS A 143 -32.00 -17.86 -20.85
C LYS A 143 -32.32 -18.46 -22.21
N GLU A 144 -31.54 -19.42 -22.67
CA GLU A 144 -31.83 -20.17 -23.91
C GLU A 144 -33.13 -20.98 -23.75
N LEU A 145 -33.30 -21.67 -22.63
CA LEU A 145 -34.52 -22.41 -22.33
C LEU A 145 -35.75 -21.50 -22.30
N ASP A 146 -35.66 -20.34 -21.64
CA ASP A 146 -36.74 -19.35 -21.61
C ASP A 146 -37.11 -18.87 -23.01
N ALA A 147 -36.11 -18.60 -23.86
CA ALA A 147 -36.35 -18.21 -25.25
C ALA A 147 -37.07 -19.32 -26.04
N HIS A 148 -36.65 -20.58 -25.87
CA HIS A 148 -37.27 -21.73 -26.52
C HIS A 148 -38.71 -21.97 -26.04
N VAL A 149 -38.97 -21.83 -24.73
CA VAL A 149 -40.31 -21.93 -24.16
C VAL A 149 -41.21 -20.81 -24.70
N HIS A 150 -40.70 -19.59 -24.77
CA HIS A 150 -41.45 -18.46 -25.31
C HIS A 150 -41.78 -18.65 -26.81
N ASP A 151 -40.85 -19.16 -27.61
CA ASP A 151 -41.09 -19.51 -29.02
C ASP A 151 -42.15 -20.61 -29.16
N LEU A 152 -42.07 -21.67 -28.34
CA LEU A 152 -43.06 -22.74 -28.34
C LEU A 152 -44.45 -22.24 -27.94
N LEU A 153 -44.53 -21.35 -26.96
CA LEU A 153 -45.79 -20.77 -26.48
C LEU A 153 -46.40 -19.83 -27.54
N SER A 154 -45.56 -19.09 -28.26
CA SER A 154 -45.98 -18.29 -29.43
C SER A 154 -46.55 -19.19 -30.55
N LYS A 155 -45.86 -20.27 -30.89
CA LYS A 155 -46.34 -21.27 -31.88
C LYS A 155 -47.65 -21.92 -31.45
N TYR A 156 -47.77 -22.29 -30.18
CA TYR A 156 -49.01 -22.84 -29.62
C TYR A 156 -50.16 -21.83 -29.75
N ASN A 157 -49.96 -20.57 -29.37
CA ASN A 157 -50.98 -19.52 -29.51
C ASN A 157 -51.39 -19.32 -30.98
N ALA A 158 -50.44 -19.37 -31.92
CA ALA A 158 -50.75 -19.28 -33.34
C ALA A 158 -51.61 -20.46 -33.84
N VAL A 159 -51.30 -21.69 -33.41
CA VAL A 159 -52.10 -22.88 -33.75
C VAL A 159 -53.50 -22.79 -33.15
N ILE A 160 -53.64 -22.38 -31.88
CA ILE A 160 -54.94 -22.22 -31.24
C ILE A 160 -55.78 -21.16 -31.97
N ASN A 161 -55.20 -20.01 -32.32
CA ASN A 161 -55.91 -18.98 -33.09
C ASN A 161 -56.38 -19.52 -34.44
N SER A 162 -55.54 -20.25 -35.16
CA SER A 162 -55.91 -20.88 -36.43
C SER A 162 -57.03 -21.92 -36.28
N ILE A 163 -56.99 -22.73 -35.23
CA ILE A 163 -58.06 -23.67 -34.91
C ILE A 163 -59.36 -22.92 -34.60
N SER A 164 -59.30 -21.88 -33.75
CA SER A 164 -60.47 -21.05 -33.44
C SER A 164 -61.09 -20.42 -34.69
N GLU A 165 -60.28 -19.87 -35.60
CA GLU A 165 -60.74 -19.36 -36.88
C GLU A 165 -61.39 -20.46 -37.74
N SER A 166 -60.75 -21.64 -37.84
CA SER A 166 -61.29 -22.76 -38.61
C SER A 166 -62.63 -23.27 -38.06
N LEU A 167 -62.80 -23.28 -36.74
CA LEU A 167 -64.04 -23.67 -36.08
C LEU A 167 -65.15 -22.65 -36.34
N ILE A 168 -64.84 -21.35 -36.31
CA ILE A 168 -65.80 -20.30 -36.67
C ILE A 168 -66.25 -20.43 -38.13
N ILE A 169 -65.30 -20.68 -39.05
CA ILE A 169 -65.63 -20.90 -40.48
C ILE A 169 -66.52 -22.12 -40.63
N LEU A 170 -66.20 -23.22 -39.95
CA LEU A 170 -66.99 -24.45 -39.99
C LEU A 170 -68.39 -24.24 -39.42
N ASP A 171 -68.53 -23.55 -38.29
CA ASP A 171 -69.81 -23.24 -37.65
C ASP A 171 -70.70 -22.36 -38.56
N ASN A 172 -70.11 -21.36 -39.21
CA ASN A 172 -70.80 -20.56 -40.21
C ASN A 172 -71.27 -21.39 -41.42
N ALA A 173 -70.43 -22.31 -41.91
CA ALA A 173 -70.78 -23.20 -43.02
C ALA A 173 -71.90 -24.18 -42.66
N VAL A 174 -71.86 -24.75 -41.45
CA VAL A 174 -72.91 -25.63 -40.92
C VAL A 174 -74.21 -24.85 -40.75
N THR A 175 -74.16 -23.65 -40.16
CA THR A 175 -75.34 -22.78 -40.00
C THR A 175 -75.96 -22.43 -41.36
N ALA A 176 -75.15 -22.11 -42.36
CA ALA A 176 -75.65 -21.86 -43.72
C ALA A 176 -76.33 -23.09 -44.34
N ALA A 177 -75.74 -24.28 -44.18
CA ALA A 177 -76.34 -25.54 -44.62
C ALA A 177 -77.64 -25.87 -43.87
N GLU A 178 -77.72 -25.61 -42.56
CA GLU A 178 -78.93 -25.80 -41.77
C GLU A 178 -80.06 -24.86 -42.18
N VAL A 179 -79.77 -23.58 -42.45
CA VAL A 179 -80.76 -22.60 -42.94
C VAL A 179 -81.29 -23.01 -44.32
N ALA A 180 -80.40 -23.46 -45.21
CA ALA A 180 -80.79 -23.97 -46.53
C ALA A 180 -81.60 -25.28 -46.46
N ALA A 181 -81.36 -26.13 -45.44
CA ALA A 181 -82.13 -27.34 -45.20
C ALA A 181 -83.50 -27.05 -44.55
N LYS A 182 -83.58 -26.05 -43.66
CA LYS A 182 -84.82 -25.60 -43.02
C LYS A 182 -85.79 -24.95 -44.00
N SER A 183 -85.30 -24.14 -44.95
CA SER A 183 -86.15 -23.52 -45.98
C SER A 183 -86.77 -24.53 -46.96
N LYS A 184 -86.20 -25.74 -47.05
CA LYS A 184 -86.73 -26.83 -47.89
C LYS A 184 -87.81 -27.67 -47.21
N LYS A 185 -87.89 -27.66 -45.88
CA LYS A 185 -88.92 -28.37 -45.10
C LYS A 185 -90.21 -27.56 -44.89
N GLN A 186 -90.19 -26.24 -45.08
CA GLN A 186 -91.40 -25.40 -45.01
C GLN A 186 -92.18 -25.32 -46.34
N THR A 187 -91.67 -25.95 -47.41
CA THR A 187 -92.31 -26.02 -48.73
C THR A 187 -92.97 -27.38 -49.02
N ASP A 188 -93.03 -28.26 -48.03
CA ASP A 188 -93.79 -29.52 -48.06
C ASP A 188 -94.69 -29.58 -46.80
N ASP A 189 -95.72 -28.73 -46.75
CA ASP A 189 -96.97 -28.89 -45.99
C ASP A 189 -98.08 -28.03 -46.62
#